data_AF-A0A2P5P5I0-F1
#
_entry.id   AF-A0A2P5P5I0-F1
#
_cell.length_a   1.000
_cell.length_b   1.000
_cell.length_c   1.000
_cell.angle_alpha   90.00
_cell.angle_beta   90.00
_cell.angle_gamma   90.00
#
_symmetry.space_group_name_H-M   'P 1'
#
loop_
_entity.id
_entity.type
_entity.pdbx_description
1 polymer ?
#
loop_
_entity_poly.entity_id
_entity_poly.type
_entity_poly.pdbx_seq_one_letter_code
_entity_poly.pdbx_strand_id
1 'polypeptide(L)'
;MHDKEWSAVDGEVCKVIEFSPLVTSINESNQVQNGSKSLPYAVITIECKKLDSITRGYITHKIDFGNLWVAFNERYLDANEEIIVVWSKNNYKRGVKLLSGFMPKLWVMICPKGAYELMSDSNYKPELSGLARWNAMKPIIDWKPGVFK
;
A
#
# COMPACT_ATOMS: atom_id res chain seq x y z
N MET A 1 6.72 11.75 3.78
CA MET A 1 6.98 11.35 2.38
C MET A 1 6.02 12.03 1.42
N HIS A 2 6.43 13.17 0.88
CA HIS A 2 5.85 13.73 -0.34
C HIS A 2 6.10 12.80 -1.52
N ASP A 3 5.42 13.06 -2.64
CA ASP A 3 5.45 12.22 -3.85
C ASP A 3 6.86 11.95 -4.44
N LYS A 4 7.85 12.79 -4.12
CA LYS A 4 9.27 12.61 -4.44
C LYS A 4 9.98 11.63 -3.52
N GLU A 5 9.64 11.65 -2.23
CA GLU A 5 10.28 10.79 -1.22
C GLU A 5 9.87 9.33 -1.42
N TRP A 6 8.63 9.09 -1.89
CA TRP A 6 8.17 7.77 -2.31
C TRP A 6 9.03 7.10 -3.39
N SER A 7 9.74 7.87 -4.21
CA SER A 7 10.62 7.30 -5.25
C SER A 7 11.78 6.47 -4.68
N ALA A 8 12.16 6.69 -3.41
CA ALA A 8 13.17 5.90 -2.72
C ALA A 8 12.75 4.43 -2.53
N VAL A 9 11.44 4.16 -2.51
CA VAL A 9 10.84 2.83 -2.30
C VAL A 9 10.01 2.37 -3.51
N ASP A 10 10.28 2.89 -4.71
CA ASP A 10 9.55 2.46 -5.92
C ASP A 10 9.74 0.97 -6.20
N GLY A 11 8.62 0.24 -6.22
CA GLY A 11 8.58 -1.20 -6.46
C GLY A 11 8.88 -2.04 -5.22
N GLU A 12 9.21 -1.40 -4.10
CA GLU A 12 9.56 -2.12 -2.87
C GLU A 12 8.31 -2.46 -2.05
N VAL A 13 8.43 -3.57 -1.32
CA VAL A 13 7.41 -4.03 -0.39
C VAL A 13 7.53 -3.27 0.92
N CYS A 14 6.43 -2.68 1.38
CA CYS A 14 6.35 -1.95 2.64
C CYS A 14 5.20 -2.49 3.48
N LYS A 15 5.42 -2.70 4.78
CA LYS A 15 4.35 -3.03 5.74
C LYS A 15 3.70 -1.74 6.25
N VAL A 16 2.38 -1.67 6.26
CA VAL A 16 1.66 -0.55 6.86
C VAL A 16 1.41 -0.84 8.34
N ILE A 17 1.97 0.01 9.20
CA ILE A 17 1.84 -0.08 10.66
C ILE A 17 0.61 0.69 11.14
N GLU A 18 0.37 1.85 10.54
CA GLU A 18 -0.68 2.78 10.96
C GLU A 18 -1.33 3.44 9.75
N PHE A 19 -2.64 3.64 9.82
CA PHE A 19 -3.41 4.44 8.86
C PHE A 19 -4.17 5.54 9.58
N SER A 20 -3.80 6.79 9.29
CA SER A 20 -4.37 7.98 9.89
C SER A 20 -5.10 8.79 8.79
N PRO A 21 -6.42 8.57 8.61
CA PRO A 21 -7.20 9.34 7.65
C PRO A 21 -7.24 10.81 8.04
N LEU A 22 -7.01 11.70 7.07
CA LEU A 22 -7.06 13.16 7.26
C LEU A 22 -8.36 13.78 6.77
N VAL A 23 -9.09 13.05 5.91
CA VAL A 23 -10.48 13.32 5.59
C VAL A 23 -11.39 12.58 6.55
N THR A 24 -12.31 13.32 7.17
CA THR A 24 -13.19 12.85 8.23
C THR A 24 -14.42 12.09 7.75
N SER A 25 -14.78 12.15 6.46
CA SER A 25 -15.94 11.45 5.95
C SER A 25 -15.79 10.93 4.52
N ILE A 26 -16.23 9.69 4.35
CA ILE A 26 -16.64 9.11 3.08
C ILE A 26 -18.17 9.14 3.08
N ASN A 27 -18.81 9.73 2.08
CA ASN A 27 -20.27 9.72 2.03
C ASN A 27 -20.81 8.30 1.75
N GLU A 28 -22.12 8.11 1.91
CA GLU A 28 -22.82 6.83 1.67
C GLU A 28 -22.59 6.23 0.27
N SER A 29 -22.03 6.99 -0.68
CA SER A 29 -21.68 6.58 -2.03
C SER A 29 -20.18 6.31 -2.25
N ASN A 30 -19.41 6.10 -1.17
CA ASN A 30 -17.95 5.95 -1.22
C ASN A 30 -17.20 7.14 -1.85
N GLN A 31 -17.79 8.34 -1.80
CA GLN A 31 -17.14 9.55 -2.26
C GLN A 31 -16.47 10.28 -1.10
N VAL A 32 -15.15 10.40 -1.24
CA VAL A 32 -14.29 11.14 -0.32
C VAL A 32 -14.56 12.64 -0.46
N GLN A 33 -15.06 13.27 0.61
CA GLN A 33 -15.20 14.73 0.67
C GLN A 33 -13.91 15.33 1.23
N ASN A 34 -13.04 15.84 0.36
CA ASN A 34 -11.87 16.60 0.78
C ASN A 34 -12.16 18.10 0.62
N GLY A 35 -12.20 18.83 1.73
CA GLY A 35 -12.46 20.27 1.77
C GLY A 35 -11.36 21.12 1.11
N SER A 36 -10.17 20.53 0.84
CA SER A 36 -9.08 21.20 0.12
C SER A 36 -8.36 20.25 -0.85
N LYS A 37 -8.31 20.62 -2.14
CA LYS A 37 -7.62 19.85 -3.19
C LYS A 37 -6.11 19.71 -2.96
N SER A 38 -5.52 20.49 -2.06
CA SER A 38 -4.07 20.47 -1.79
C SER A 38 -3.67 19.57 -0.63
N LEU A 39 -4.63 19.05 0.16
CA LEU A 39 -4.32 18.23 1.32
C LEU A 39 -4.35 16.73 0.98
N PRO A 40 -3.41 15.93 1.52
CA PRO A 40 -3.47 14.49 1.39
C PRO A 40 -4.73 13.94 2.06
N TYR A 41 -5.25 12.83 1.53
CA TYR A 41 -6.42 12.14 2.07
C TYR A 41 -6.08 11.37 3.35
N ALA A 42 -4.86 10.87 3.47
CA ALA A 42 -4.41 10.16 4.67
C ALA A 42 -2.89 10.23 4.83
N VAL A 43 -2.44 9.87 6.02
CA VAL A 43 -1.06 9.52 6.31
C VAL A 43 -1.02 8.03 6.66
N ILE A 44 -0.02 7.32 6.16
CA ILE A 44 0.30 5.97 6.61
C ILE A 44 1.69 5.95 7.25
N THR A 45 1.85 5.16 8.30
CA THR A 45 3.18 4.84 8.86
C THR A 45 3.60 3.51 8.28
N ILE A 46 4.77 3.45 7.64
CA ILE A 46 5.26 2.25 6.95
C ILE A 46 6.63 1.80 7.47
N GLU A 47 6.83 0.49 7.42
CA GLU A 47 8.12 -0.17 7.53
C GLU A 47 8.55 -0.65 6.14
N CYS A 48 9.80 -0.41 5.76
CA CYS A 48 10.36 -0.90 4.50
C CYS A 48 11.84 -1.19 4.71
N LYS A 49 12.33 -2.38 4.31
CA LYS A 49 13.75 -2.75 4.49
C LYS A 49 14.75 -1.84 3.75
N LYS A 50 14.28 -1.11 2.74
CA LYS A 50 15.09 -0.12 2.01
C LYS A 50 15.22 1.22 2.73
N LEU A 51 14.41 1.45 3.76
CA LEU A 51 14.46 2.64 4.60
C LEU A 51 15.08 2.28 5.94
N ASP A 52 16.03 3.09 6.42
CA ASP A 52 16.69 2.86 7.70
C ASP A 52 15.78 3.09 8.92
N SER A 53 14.57 3.59 8.69
CA SER A 53 13.61 3.91 9.74
C SER A 53 12.15 3.77 9.29
N ILE A 54 11.27 3.49 10.26
CA ILE A 54 9.81 3.61 10.09
C ILE A 54 9.50 5.04 9.62
N THR A 55 8.75 5.16 8.53
CA THR A 55 8.56 6.43 7.83
C THR A 55 7.09 6.71 7.54
N ARG A 56 6.69 7.98 7.50
CA ARG A 56 5.33 8.40 7.15
C ARG A 56 5.16 8.67 5.65
N GLY A 57 4.18 8.01 5.04
CA GLY A 57 3.70 8.17 3.67
C GLY A 57 2.45 9.03 3.57
N TYR A 58 2.43 10.02 2.67
CA TYR A 58 1.20 10.78 2.38
C TYR A 58 0.44 10.16 1.22
N ILE A 59 -0.87 9.96 1.40
CA ILE A 59 -1.79 9.42 0.40
C ILE A 59 -2.52 10.56 -0.27
N THR A 60 -2.22 10.79 -1.54
CA THR A 60 -2.74 11.94 -2.30
C THR A 60 -3.76 11.55 -3.35
N HIS A 61 -3.92 10.25 -3.63
CA HIS A 61 -4.84 9.75 -4.64
C HIS A 61 -6.09 9.12 -4.03
N LYS A 62 -7.27 9.43 -4.59
CA LYS A 62 -8.57 8.99 -4.06
C LYS A 62 -8.73 7.46 -4.07
N ILE A 63 -8.27 6.78 -5.11
CA ILE A 63 -8.36 5.31 -5.20
C ILE A 63 -7.43 4.65 -4.17
N ASP A 64 -6.22 5.16 -4.00
CA ASP A 64 -5.26 4.62 -3.04
C ASP A 64 -5.81 4.76 -1.61
N PHE A 65 -6.40 5.93 -1.30
CA PHE A 65 -7.11 6.16 -0.05
C PHE A 65 -8.30 5.20 0.13
N GLY A 66 -9.13 5.02 -0.90
CA GLY A 66 -10.27 4.11 -0.84
C GLY A 66 -9.85 2.68 -0.54
N ASN A 67 -8.80 2.19 -1.22
CA ASN A 67 -8.28 0.84 -0.98
C ASN A 67 -7.76 0.67 0.46
N LEU A 68 -7.01 1.66 0.97
CA LEU A 68 -6.56 1.65 2.37
C LEU A 68 -7.72 1.75 3.35
N TRP A 69 -8.73 2.57 3.05
CA TRP A 69 -9.91 2.71 3.90
C TRP A 69 -10.65 1.38 4.03
N VAL A 70 -10.92 0.71 2.90
CA VAL A 70 -11.55 -0.61 2.89
C VAL A 70 -10.72 -1.60 3.71
N ALA A 71 -9.40 -1.61 3.52
CA ALA A 71 -8.49 -2.51 4.24
C ALA A 71 -8.51 -2.32 5.76
N PHE A 72 -8.52 -1.07 6.24
CA PHE A 72 -8.45 -0.75 7.67
C PHE A 72 -9.81 -0.67 8.38
N ASN A 73 -10.86 -0.20 7.72
CA ASN A 73 -12.13 0.17 8.38
C ASN A 73 -13.31 -0.73 8.01
N GLU A 74 -13.37 -1.24 6.78
CA GLU A 74 -14.53 -2.05 6.33
C GLU A 74 -14.27 -3.54 6.52
N ARG A 75 -13.06 -3.99 6.14
CA ARG A 75 -12.70 -5.40 6.20
C ARG A 75 -12.40 -5.87 7.63
N TYR A 76 -11.90 -4.97 8.48
CA TYR A 76 -11.30 -5.23 9.80
C TYR A 76 -10.15 -6.26 9.76
N LEU A 77 -8.94 -5.81 10.04
CA LEU A 77 -7.74 -6.66 10.09
C LEU A 77 -7.82 -7.69 11.23
N ASP A 78 -7.64 -8.98 10.91
CA ASP A 78 -7.45 -10.01 11.93
C ASP A 78 -6.05 -9.89 12.58
N ALA A 79 -5.90 -10.38 13.81
CA ALA A 79 -4.61 -10.37 14.53
C ALA A 79 -3.48 -11.17 13.82
N ASN A 80 -3.87 -12.08 12.92
CA ASN A 80 -2.99 -12.91 12.10
C ASN A 80 -2.81 -12.38 10.67
N GLU A 81 -3.15 -11.13 10.43
CA GLU A 81 -3.02 -10.48 9.13
C GLU A 81 -2.19 -9.20 9.22
N GLU A 82 -1.69 -8.77 8.08
CA GLU A 82 -0.97 -7.52 7.94
C GLU A 82 -1.26 -6.87 6.59
N ILE A 83 -1.23 -5.54 6.56
CA ILE A 83 -1.37 -4.78 5.31
C ILE A 83 0.01 -4.52 4.75
N ILE A 84 0.17 -4.91 3.49
CA ILE A 84 1.38 -4.69 2.71
C ILE A 84 1.02 -3.77 1.56
N VAL A 85 1.87 -2.79 1.30
CA VAL A 85 1.74 -1.90 0.15
C VAL A 85 3.00 -1.95 -0.71
N VAL A 86 2.79 -1.85 -2.01
CA VAL A 86 3.85 -1.55 -2.98
C VAL A 86 3.53 -0.23 -3.63
N TRP A 87 4.40 0.76 -3.44
CA TRP A 87 4.30 2.02 -4.16
C TRP A 87 5.08 1.92 -5.46
N SER A 88 4.49 2.30 -6.59
CA SER A 88 5.24 2.35 -7.84
C SER A 88 4.69 3.36 -8.83
N LYS A 89 5.60 4.08 -9.49
CA LYS A 89 5.34 4.81 -10.75
C LYS A 89 6.01 4.15 -11.94
N ASN A 90 7.11 3.43 -11.70
CA ASN A 90 7.88 2.80 -12.77
C ASN A 90 7.19 1.58 -13.39
N ASN A 91 6.33 0.90 -12.63
CA ASN A 91 5.58 -0.28 -13.05
C ASN A 91 4.25 0.02 -13.76
N TYR A 92 4.02 1.28 -14.17
CA TYR A 92 2.86 1.63 -14.99
C TYR A 92 2.94 1.08 -16.42
N LYS A 93 1.79 0.66 -16.97
CA LYS A 93 1.62 0.31 -18.39
C LYS A 93 2.14 1.46 -19.27
N ARG A 94 2.78 1.15 -20.40
CA ARG A 94 3.50 2.16 -21.23
C ARG A 94 2.62 3.37 -21.61
N GLY A 95 1.33 3.15 -21.91
CA GLY A 95 0.41 4.20 -22.36
C GLY A 95 -0.07 5.18 -21.29
N VAL A 96 0.05 4.88 -20.00
CA VAL A 96 -0.47 5.73 -18.91
C VAL A 96 0.62 6.55 -18.21
N LYS A 97 1.89 6.40 -18.59
CA LYS A 97 3.02 7.10 -17.95
C LYS A 97 2.94 8.63 -18.08
N LEU A 98 2.38 9.15 -19.18
CA LEU A 98 2.19 10.59 -19.39
C LEU A 98 1.15 11.22 -18.45
N LEU A 99 0.28 10.40 -17.84
CA LEU A 99 -0.77 10.84 -16.91
C LEU A 99 -0.46 10.43 -15.46
N SER A 100 0.79 10.03 -15.16
CA SER A 100 1.17 9.40 -13.89
C SER A 100 0.90 10.26 -12.65
N GLY A 101 0.78 11.58 -12.81
CA GLY A 101 0.42 12.49 -11.72
C GLY A 101 -0.97 12.22 -11.13
N PHE A 102 -1.91 11.74 -11.95
CA PHE A 102 -3.32 11.50 -11.58
C PHE A 102 -3.66 10.01 -11.44
N MET A 103 -2.66 9.14 -11.43
CA MET A 103 -2.87 7.70 -11.36
C MET A 103 -2.71 7.19 -9.92
N PRO A 104 -3.43 6.11 -9.55
CA PRO A 104 -3.17 5.38 -8.31
C PRO A 104 -1.75 4.82 -8.31
N LYS A 105 -1.06 4.94 -7.17
CA LYS A 105 0.36 4.59 -7.02
C LYS A 105 0.57 3.45 -6.04
N LEU A 106 -0.47 3.03 -5.32
CA LEU A 106 -0.37 1.97 -4.33
C LEU A 106 -1.10 0.71 -4.77
N TRP A 107 -0.36 -0.39 -4.78
CA TRP A 107 -0.95 -1.72 -4.68
C TRP A 107 -1.09 -2.06 -3.20
N VAL A 108 -2.33 -2.18 -2.74
CA VAL A 108 -2.64 -2.53 -1.35
C VAL A 108 -2.98 -4.02 -1.29
N MET A 109 -2.40 -4.74 -0.35
CA MET A 109 -2.60 -6.17 -0.14
C MET A 109 -2.88 -6.42 1.35
N ILE A 110 -3.78 -7.36 1.64
CA ILE A 110 -3.85 -7.98 2.97
C ILE A 110 -3.28 -9.37 2.87
N CYS A 111 -2.28 -9.63 3.68
CA CYS A 111 -1.54 -10.88 3.68
C CYS A 111 -1.59 -11.54 5.07
N PRO A 112 -1.32 -12.85 5.15
CA PRO A 112 -1.05 -13.50 6.42
C PRO A 112 0.14 -12.83 7.11
N LYS A 113 0.13 -12.81 8.45
CA LYS A 113 1.21 -12.26 9.26
C LYS A 113 2.56 -12.91 8.93
N GLY A 114 3.60 -12.08 8.77
CA GLY A 114 4.94 -12.52 8.39
C GLY A 114 5.17 -12.63 6.88
N ALA A 115 4.16 -12.38 6.05
CA ALA A 115 4.32 -12.26 4.61
C ALA A 115 5.30 -11.16 4.23
N TYR A 116 5.31 -10.02 4.93
CA TYR A 116 6.21 -8.90 4.71
C TYR A 116 7.66 -9.33 4.86
N GLU A 117 7.99 -10.07 5.90
CA GLU A 117 9.36 -10.55 6.12
C GLU A 117 9.81 -11.51 5.02
N LEU A 118 8.92 -12.41 4.61
CA LEU A 118 9.17 -13.35 3.51
C LEU A 118 9.27 -12.66 2.15
N MET A 119 8.51 -11.59 1.91
CA MET A 119 8.54 -10.84 0.65
C MET A 119 9.76 -9.91 0.56
N SER A 120 10.14 -9.29 1.67
CA SER A 120 11.21 -8.29 1.72
C SER A 120 12.60 -8.88 1.89
N ASP A 121 12.71 -10.14 2.33
CA ASP A 121 13.99 -10.84 2.51
C ASP A 121 13.91 -12.30 2.05
N SER A 122 14.68 -12.60 0.99
CA SER A 122 14.79 -13.94 0.44
C SER A 122 15.34 -14.95 1.45
N ASN A 123 16.12 -14.49 2.43
CA ASN A 123 16.81 -15.32 3.43
C ASN A 123 16.07 -15.39 4.78
N TYR A 124 14.85 -14.85 4.88
CA TYR A 124 14.08 -14.88 6.12
C TYR A 124 13.77 -16.32 6.57
N LYS A 125 13.90 -16.56 7.89
CA LYS A 125 13.66 -17.86 8.53
C LYS A 125 12.26 -17.93 9.16
N PRO A 126 11.56 -19.07 9.12
CA PRO A 126 12.02 -20.37 8.65
C PRO A 126 12.17 -20.41 7.12
N GLU A 127 13.14 -21.19 6.63
CA GLU A 127 13.25 -21.47 5.19
C GLU A 127 12.04 -22.30 4.75
N LEU A 128 11.01 -21.60 4.28
CA LEU A 128 9.89 -22.23 3.59
C LEU A 128 10.31 -22.46 2.15
N SER A 129 10.22 -23.70 1.67
CA SER A 129 10.51 -24.05 0.28
C SER A 129 9.23 -24.11 -0.57
N GLY A 130 9.34 -23.70 -1.83
CA GLY A 130 8.31 -23.85 -2.86
C GLY A 130 6.90 -23.37 -2.46
N LEU A 131 5.95 -24.29 -2.42
CA LEU A 131 4.52 -24.02 -2.22
C LEU A 131 4.21 -23.44 -0.84
N ALA A 132 4.95 -23.83 0.20
CA ALA A 132 4.74 -23.31 1.55
C ALA A 132 5.05 -21.81 1.63
N ARG A 133 6.16 -21.39 1.01
CA ARG A 133 6.54 -19.98 0.94
C ARG A 133 5.53 -19.18 0.10
N TRP A 134 5.14 -19.73 -1.04
CA TRP A 134 4.13 -19.11 -1.90
C TRP A 134 2.82 -18.89 -1.15
N ASN A 135 2.30 -19.89 -0.44
CA ASN A 135 1.06 -19.78 0.32
C ASN A 135 1.17 -18.77 1.48
N ALA A 136 2.33 -18.69 2.14
CA ALA A 136 2.58 -17.73 3.22
C ALA A 136 2.67 -16.28 2.73
N MET A 137 3.14 -16.06 1.49
CA MET A 137 3.22 -14.73 0.87
C MET A 137 1.96 -14.37 0.07
N LYS A 138 1.07 -15.31 -0.21
CA LYS A 138 -0.07 -15.07 -1.10
C LYS A 138 -1.04 -14.06 -0.44
N PRO A 139 -1.38 -12.95 -1.12
CA PRO A 139 -2.41 -12.05 -0.64
C PRO A 139 -3.75 -12.78 -0.47
N ILE A 140 -4.42 -12.51 0.64
CA ILE A 140 -5.79 -12.96 0.90
C ILE A 140 -6.74 -12.15 0.02
N ILE A 141 -6.50 -10.84 -0.01
CA ILE A 141 -7.15 -9.88 -0.88
C ILE A 141 -6.11 -8.85 -1.33
N ASP A 142 -6.26 -8.38 -2.57
CA ASP A 142 -5.43 -7.31 -3.09
C ASP A 142 -6.23 -6.35 -3.97
N TRP A 143 -5.83 -5.09 -3.91
CA TRP A 143 -6.33 -4.02 -4.76
C TRP A 143 -5.18 -3.53 -5.64
N LYS A 144 -4.84 -4.31 -6.66
CA LYS A 144 -3.86 -3.92 -7.67
C LYS A 144 -4.48 -2.89 -8.62
N PRO A 145 -3.91 -1.68 -8.75
CA PRO A 145 -4.43 -0.71 -9.71
C PRO A 145 -4.31 -1.23 -11.15
N GLY A 146 -5.38 -1.13 -11.94
CA GLY A 146 -5.40 -1.61 -13.34
C GLY A 146 -4.37 -0.93 -14.28
N VAL A 147 -3.72 0.14 -13.80
CA VAL A 147 -2.65 0.88 -14.48
C VAL A 147 -1.27 0.24 -14.30
N PHE A 148 -1.12 -0.68 -13.35
CA PHE A 148 0.12 -1.44 -13.14
C PHE A 148 0.26 -2.52 -14.21
N LYS A 149 1.51 -2.85 -14.56
CA LYS A 149 1.84 -3.97 -15.45
C LYS A 149 1.64 -5.32 -14.77
#